data_AF-H5TNN2-F1
#
_entry.id   AF-H5TNN2-F1
#
_cell.length_a   1.000
_cell.length_b   1.000
_cell.length_c   1.000
_cell.angle_alpha   90.00
_cell.angle_beta   90.00
_cell.angle_gamma   90.00
#
_symmetry.space_group_name_H-M   'P 1'
#
loop_
_entity.id
_entity.type
_entity.pdbx_description
1 polymer ?
#
loop_
_entity_poly.entity_id
_entity_poly.type
_entity_poly.pdbx_seq_one_letter_code
_entity_poly.pdbx_strand_id
1 'polypeptide(L)'
;MGTDIFSAGRPESGGIDVIETLSVTTSYTNHLHGPTTSGGTWQLGNSGAVADLSADFHTYSVTKSKDAITVSLDSRTVGWIRVYSS
;
A
#
# COMPACT_ATOMS: atom_id res chain seq x y z
N MET A 1 -4.51 3.89 11.52
CA MET A 1 -4.79 3.11 10.30
C MET A 1 -4.90 1.66 10.71
N GLY A 2 -6.04 1.05 10.44
CA GLY A 2 -6.38 -0.35 10.70
C GLY A 2 -6.77 -0.69 12.14
N THR A 3 -6.38 0.12 13.13
CA THR A 3 -6.60 -0.17 14.56
C THR A 3 -8.07 -0.07 15.01
N ASP A 4 -8.93 0.53 14.19
CA ASP A 4 -10.32 0.90 14.47
C ASP A 4 -11.31 0.29 13.46
N ILE A 5 -10.91 -0.78 12.75
CA ILE A 5 -11.71 -1.40 11.68
C ILE A 5 -13.14 -1.78 12.11
N PHE A 6 -13.34 -2.23 13.35
CA PHE A 6 -14.64 -2.68 13.85
C PHE A 6 -15.58 -1.53 14.25
N SER A 7 -15.04 -0.32 14.48
CA SER A 7 -15.83 0.86 14.79
C SER A 7 -15.98 1.81 13.60
N ALA A 8 -14.95 1.93 12.76
CA ALA A 8 -14.91 2.87 11.63
C ALA A 8 -15.30 2.21 10.30
N GLY A 9 -15.05 0.92 10.11
CA GLY A 9 -15.27 0.25 8.83
C GLY A 9 -14.24 0.61 7.76
N ARG A 10 -14.55 0.27 6.51
CA ARG A 10 -13.75 0.63 5.32
C ARG A 10 -14.51 1.69 4.51
N PRO A 11 -13.81 2.69 3.93
CA PRO A 11 -12.35 2.88 3.95
C PRO A 11 -11.84 3.70 5.15
N GLU A 12 -12.70 4.07 6.11
CA GLU A 12 -12.43 5.05 7.17
C GLU A 12 -11.27 4.65 8.08
N SER A 13 -11.15 3.36 8.42
CA SER A 13 -10.01 2.86 9.20
C SER A 13 -8.67 2.91 8.44
N GLY A 14 -8.72 3.07 7.12
CA GLY A 14 -7.57 3.06 6.23
C GLY A 14 -7.00 1.67 5.94
N GLY A 15 -6.29 1.54 4.82
CA GLY A 15 -5.65 0.30 4.38
C GLY A 15 -4.31 0.57 3.70
N ILE A 16 -3.39 -0.39 3.79
CA ILE A 16 -2.10 -0.37 3.09
C ILE A 16 -1.93 -1.72 2.41
N ASP A 17 -1.98 -1.72 1.09
CA ASP A 17 -1.64 -2.86 0.28
C ASP A 17 -0.15 -2.77 -0.08
N VAL A 18 0.66 -3.62 0.55
CA VAL A 18 2.13 -3.57 0.41
C VAL A 18 2.53 -4.01 -0.99
N ILE A 19 2.13 -5.21 -1.41
CA ILE A 19 2.24 -5.67 -2.79
C ILE A 19 1.01 -6.51 -3.09
N GLU A 20 0.34 -6.17 -4.18
CA GLU A 20 -0.69 -6.98 -4.83
C GLU A 20 -0.17 -7.38 -6.20
N THR A 21 -0.42 -8.62 -6.60
CA THR A 21 -0.03 -9.15 -7.90
C THR A 21 -1.23 -9.80 -8.56
N LEU A 22 -1.34 -9.66 -9.88
CA LEU A 22 -2.26 -10.49 -10.67
C LEU A 22 -1.64 -11.87 -10.94
N SER A 23 -2.41 -12.76 -11.55
CA SER A 23 -2.12 -14.20 -11.70
C SER A 23 -0.73 -14.58 -12.25
N VAL A 24 -0.04 -13.69 -12.95
CA VAL A 24 1.28 -13.94 -13.57
C VAL A 24 2.47 -13.35 -12.80
N THR A 25 2.25 -12.72 -11.63
CA THR A 25 3.26 -12.29 -10.62
C THR A 25 4.50 -11.51 -11.12
N THR A 26 4.47 -11.04 -12.36
CA THR A 26 5.54 -10.27 -13.06
C THR A 26 5.29 -8.77 -13.04
N SER A 27 4.22 -8.36 -12.35
CA SER A 27 3.91 -6.98 -12.05
C SER A 27 3.36 -6.88 -10.64
N TYR A 28 3.52 -5.70 -10.04
CA TYR A 28 2.96 -5.38 -8.75
C TYR A 28 2.08 -4.13 -8.84
N THR A 29 1.14 -4.02 -7.91
CA THR A 29 0.54 -2.77 -7.47
C THR A 29 0.74 -2.59 -5.97
N ASN A 30 0.79 -1.36 -5.50
CA ASN A 30 0.63 -1.02 -4.09
C ASN A 30 -0.33 0.15 -3.97
N HIS A 31 -1.09 0.18 -2.87
CA HIS A 31 -2.13 1.17 -2.66
C HIS A 31 -2.22 1.57 -1.19
N LEU A 32 -2.53 2.84 -0.98
CA LEU A 32 -3.14 3.32 0.26
C LEU A 32 -4.62 3.51 0.01
N HIS A 33 -5.40 3.14 1.00
CA HIS A 33 -6.84 3.35 1.06
C HIS A 33 -7.17 4.17 2.28
N GLY A 34 -8.16 5.04 2.15
CA GLY A 34 -8.65 5.87 3.25
C GLY A 34 -9.91 6.62 2.88
N PRO A 35 -10.47 7.41 3.80
CA PRO A 35 -11.56 8.31 3.50
C PRO A 35 -11.06 9.58 2.78
N THR A 36 -11.88 10.18 1.92
CA THR A 36 -11.72 11.58 1.52
C THR A 36 -12.10 12.49 2.71
N THR A 37 -11.77 13.77 2.62
CA THR A 37 -12.19 14.77 3.65
C THR A 37 -13.71 14.90 3.80
N SER A 38 -14.48 14.49 2.78
CA SER A 38 -15.94 14.47 2.81
C SER A 38 -16.53 13.09 3.15
N GLY A 39 -15.71 12.12 3.57
CA GLY A 39 -16.16 10.77 3.93
C GLY A 39 -16.42 9.82 2.76
N GLY A 40 -15.90 10.10 1.57
CA GLY A 40 -15.93 9.17 0.43
C GLY A 40 -14.70 8.26 0.37
N THR A 41 -14.59 7.42 -0.66
CA THR A 41 -13.39 6.57 -0.84
C THR A 41 -12.25 7.34 -1.46
N TRP A 42 -11.07 7.29 -0.84
CA TRP A 42 -9.81 7.78 -1.36
C TRP A 42 -8.82 6.62 -1.51
N GLN A 43 -8.04 6.66 -2.59
CA GLN A 43 -6.91 5.77 -2.79
C GLN A 43 -5.76 6.47 -3.51
N LEU A 44 -4.54 6.02 -3.25
CA LEU A 44 -3.34 6.44 -3.96
C LEU A 44 -2.37 5.28 -4.03
N GLY A 45 -1.82 5.02 -5.21
CA GLY A 45 -0.94 3.89 -5.43
C GLY A 45 -0.06 4.05 -6.64
N ASN A 46 0.77 3.03 -6.87
CA ASN A 46 1.53 2.89 -8.10
C ASN A 46 1.62 1.42 -8.52
N SER A 47 2.19 1.22 -9.70
CA SER A 47 2.44 -0.11 -10.25
C SER A 47 3.77 -0.15 -10.97
N GLY A 48 4.27 -1.36 -11.19
CA GLY A 48 5.50 -1.57 -11.93
C GLY A 48 5.74 -3.02 -12.33
N ALA A 49 6.65 -3.20 -13.28
CA ALA A 49 7.17 -4.51 -13.64
C ALA A 49 8.20 -4.99 -12.61
N VAL A 50 8.25 -6.30 -12.41
CA VAL A 50 9.18 -7.00 -11.52
C VAL A 50 9.61 -8.32 -12.16
N ALA A 51 10.67 -8.92 -11.62
CA ALA A 51 10.91 -10.34 -11.84
C ALA A 51 9.69 -11.14 -11.35
N ASP A 52 9.52 -12.36 -11.87
CA ASP A 52 8.43 -13.23 -11.46
C ASP A 52 8.54 -13.57 -9.96
N LEU A 53 7.61 -13.02 -9.18
CA LEU A 53 7.59 -13.17 -7.73
C LEU A 53 7.16 -14.57 -7.27
N SER A 54 6.75 -15.44 -8.19
CA SER A 54 6.44 -16.84 -7.88
C SER A 54 7.69 -17.74 -7.94
N ALA A 55 8.79 -17.24 -8.50
CA ALA A 55 9.99 -18.03 -8.72
C ALA A 55 10.80 -18.29 -7.43
N ASP A 56 10.65 -17.46 -6.40
CA ASP A 56 11.32 -17.60 -5.10
C ASP A 56 10.51 -16.93 -3.97
N PHE A 57 10.99 -17.05 -2.73
CA PHE A 57 10.53 -16.22 -1.63
C PHE A 57 11.10 -14.82 -1.71
N HIS A 58 10.25 -13.83 -1.46
CA HIS A 58 10.58 -12.42 -1.49
C HIS A 58 10.21 -11.72 -0.18
N THR A 59 10.92 -10.64 0.13
CA THR A 59 10.58 -9.81 1.30
C THR A 59 9.75 -8.62 0.87
N TYR A 60 8.51 -8.59 1.36
CA TYR A 60 7.58 -7.48 1.20
C TYR A 60 7.53 -6.69 2.50
N SER A 61 7.82 -5.40 2.46
CA SER A 61 7.89 -4.61 3.67
C SER A 61 7.30 -3.22 3.49
N VAL A 62 6.80 -2.67 4.60
CA VAL A 62 6.34 -1.30 4.71
C VAL A 62 7.05 -0.64 5.87
N THR A 63 7.57 0.56 5.64
CA THR A 63 7.99 1.48 6.71
C THR A 63 6.97 2.59 6.78
N LYS A 64 6.36 2.75 7.94
CA LYS A 64 5.40 3.81 8.21
C LYS A 64 6.02 4.82 9.17
N SER A 65 5.98 6.08 8.78
CA SER A 65 6.30 7.22 9.63
C SER A 65 5.08 8.14 9.73
N LYS A 66 5.22 9.27 10.46
CA LYS A 66 4.16 10.26 10.55
C LYS A 66 3.79 10.86 9.18
N ASP A 67 4.79 11.12 8.34
CA ASP A 67 4.62 11.94 7.12
C ASP A 67 4.80 11.12 5.83
N ALA A 68 5.14 9.84 5.94
CA ALA A 68 5.39 8.99 4.79
C ALA A 68 5.12 7.51 5.05
N ILE A 69 4.69 6.84 3.98
CA ILE A 69 4.66 5.39 3.86
C ILE A 69 5.59 5.00 2.72
N THR A 70 6.55 4.13 3.02
CA THR A 70 7.51 3.58 2.05
C THR A 70 7.30 2.09 1.93
N VAL A 71 7.12 1.61 0.70
CA VAL A 71 6.94 0.20 0.37
C VAL A 71 8.20 -0.31 -0.31
N SER A 72 8.70 -1.46 0.14
CA SER A 72 9.89 -2.10 -0.42
C SER A 72 9.65 -3.58 -0.75
N LEU A 73 10.25 -4.01 -1.86
CA LEU A 73 10.34 -5.38 -2.34
C LEU A 73 11.81 -5.74 -2.44
N ASP A 74 12.28 -6.74 -1.69
CA ASP A 74 13.69 -7.18 -1.64
C ASP A 74 14.65 -6.00 -1.43
N SER A 75 14.34 -5.16 -0.43
CA SER A 75 15.06 -3.92 -0.10
C SER A 75 15.02 -2.80 -1.15
N ARG A 76 14.43 -3.03 -2.33
CA ARG A 76 14.18 -1.98 -3.33
C ARG A 76 12.90 -1.24 -3.00
N THR A 77 12.98 0.09 -2.87
CA THR A 77 11.78 0.92 -2.75
C THR A 77 10.98 0.88 -4.05
N VAL A 78 9.72 0.50 -3.93
CA VAL A 78 8.75 0.37 -5.04
C VAL A 78 7.54 1.28 -4.88
N GLY A 79 7.32 1.82 -3.67
CA GLY A 79 6.31 2.82 -3.40
C GLY A 79 6.82 3.85 -2.39
N TRP A 80 6.53 5.13 -2.66
CA TRP A 80 6.82 6.23 -1.76
C TRP A 80 5.63 7.19 -1.77
N ILE A 81 4.90 7.25 -0.66
CA ILE A 81 3.71 8.08 -0.55
C ILE A 81 3.87 9.04 0.62
N ARG A 82 3.86 10.34 0.32
CA ARG A 82 3.83 11.40 1.34
C ARG A 82 2.41 11.59 1.84
N VAL A 83 2.26 11.60 3.16
CA VAL A 83 1.00 11.91 3.84
C VAL A 83 1.15 13.33 4.35
N TYR A 84 0.64 14.30 3.61
CA TYR A 84 0.55 15.68 4.11
C TYR A 84 -0.67 15.79 5.02
N SER A 85 -0.49 16.32 6.23
CA SER A 85 -1.62 16.83 7.00
C SER A 85 -2.09 18.13 6.36
N SER A 86 -3.30 18.13 5.79
CA SER A 86 -4.03 19.36 5.45
C SER A 86 -4.53 20.05 6.71
#